data_AF-A0A2N9LM08-F1
#
_entry.id   AF-A0A2N9LM08-F1
#
_cell.length_a   1.000
_cell.length_b   1.000
_cell.length_c   1.000
_cell.angle_alpha   90.00
_cell.angle_beta   90.00
_cell.angle_gamma   90.00
#
_symmetry.space_group_name_H-M   'P 1'
#
loop_
_entity.id
_entity.type
_entity.pdbx_description
1 polymer ?
#
loop_
_entity_poly.entity_id
_entity_poly.type
_entity_poly.pdbx_seq_one_letter_code
_entity_poly.pdbx_strand_id
1 'polypeptide(L)'
;MCNRSIMKFAIASVGPLVWGLHAQTGPALLSFEVASIKRSAPDAQGFFFQPQPGGGLRATGITLKNLMAMVYGLREFQILGGPAWADSDRFDIDARARSTSENPAAGQRPNPSDLRERVKSLLAERFQLAVHSESKEQNVYALAVAKNGPKFHEAEPGSGTFIRGRRGSITGTAATMQLLTVNLANEVGSPVLDKTGLAGRYDFKLEWTAEPGRGSGSIGASPAGADVPLASDPVDRSVFAALKDQLGLLLEPQKAPVPVLVIDHVEKPSEN
;
A
#
# COMPACT_ATOMS: atom_id res chain seq x y z
N MET A 1 -7.66 -8.37 -95.78
CA MET A 1 -7.84 -9.83 -95.75
C MET A 1 -7.33 -10.37 -94.44
N CYS A 2 -8.04 -11.36 -93.86
CA CYS A 2 -7.78 -12.11 -92.62
C CYS A 2 -7.94 -11.35 -91.29
N ASN A 3 -8.43 -11.95 -90.20
CA ASN A 3 -9.33 -13.08 -89.94
C ASN A 3 -9.73 -12.96 -88.46
N ARG A 4 -10.95 -13.39 -88.12
CA ARG A 4 -11.52 -13.42 -86.76
C ARG A 4 -10.80 -14.48 -85.91
N SER A 5 -10.52 -14.20 -84.63
CA SER A 5 -10.55 -15.24 -83.60
C SER A 5 -10.78 -14.69 -82.19
N ILE A 6 -11.43 -15.53 -81.40
CA ILE A 6 -12.18 -15.34 -80.16
C ILE A 6 -11.25 -15.14 -78.95
N MET A 7 -11.65 -14.29 -77.99
CA MET A 7 -11.16 -14.41 -76.61
C MET A 7 -12.31 -14.26 -75.60
N LYS A 8 -12.33 -15.21 -74.67
CA LYS A 8 -13.42 -15.57 -73.76
C LYS A 8 -13.50 -14.58 -72.60
N PHE A 9 -14.71 -14.14 -72.25
CA PHE A 9 -14.98 -13.45 -70.98
C PHE A 9 -15.07 -14.48 -69.84
N ALA A 10 -14.22 -14.34 -68.84
CA ALA A 10 -14.39 -14.99 -67.54
C ALA A 10 -14.79 -13.91 -66.52
N ILE A 11 -15.95 -14.09 -65.91
CA ILE A 11 -16.50 -13.22 -64.85
C ILE A 11 -15.81 -13.62 -63.55
N ALA A 12 -15.08 -12.68 -62.93
CA ALA A 12 -14.57 -12.82 -61.57
C ALA A 12 -15.44 -12.00 -60.61
N SER A 13 -16.19 -12.69 -59.77
CA SER A 13 -17.05 -12.13 -58.73
C SER A 13 -16.20 -11.54 -57.61
N VAL A 14 -16.30 -10.24 -57.36
CA VAL A 14 -15.68 -9.58 -56.19
C VAL A 14 -16.69 -9.59 -55.05
N GLY A 15 -16.52 -10.50 -54.09
CA GLY A 15 -17.24 -10.46 -52.81
C GLY A 15 -16.62 -9.42 -51.87
N PRO A 16 -17.41 -8.72 -51.04
CA PRO A 16 -16.86 -7.75 -50.11
C PRO A 16 -16.07 -8.45 -49.01
N LEU A 17 -14.80 -8.05 -48.84
CA LEU A 17 -13.97 -8.37 -47.69
C LEU A 17 -14.62 -7.74 -46.45
N VAL A 18 -15.30 -8.55 -45.64
CA VAL A 18 -15.72 -8.16 -44.29
C VAL A 18 -14.48 -8.19 -43.41
N TRP A 19 -13.92 -7.02 -43.13
CA TRP A 19 -12.91 -6.86 -42.09
C TRP A 19 -13.61 -7.10 -40.75
N GLY A 20 -13.41 -8.29 -40.19
CA GLY A 20 -13.82 -8.58 -38.83
C GLY A 20 -13.08 -7.64 -37.88
N LEU A 21 -13.79 -6.64 -37.35
CA LEU A 21 -13.37 -5.94 -36.14
C LEU A 21 -13.17 -7.01 -35.06
N HIS A 22 -11.91 -7.28 -34.72
CA HIS A 22 -11.60 -7.87 -33.44
C HIS A 22 -12.00 -6.83 -32.40
N ALA A 23 -13.16 -7.03 -31.78
CA ALA A 23 -13.42 -6.42 -30.50
C ALA A 23 -12.28 -6.87 -29.58
N GLN A 24 -11.34 -5.97 -29.31
CA GLN A 24 -10.41 -6.15 -28.22
C GLN A 24 -11.26 -6.13 -26.96
N THR A 25 -11.61 -7.31 -26.46
CA THR A 25 -12.09 -7.48 -25.10
C THR A 25 -11.03 -6.85 -24.21
N GLY A 26 -11.30 -5.64 -23.69
CA GLY A 26 -10.45 -5.03 -22.69
C GLY A 26 -10.22 -6.00 -21.53
N PRO A 27 -9.09 -5.91 -20.81
CA PRO A 27 -8.84 -6.79 -19.68
C PRO A 27 -10.07 -6.78 -18.78
N ALA A 28 -10.65 -7.96 -18.54
CA ALA A 28 -11.79 -8.08 -17.66
C ALA A 28 -11.41 -7.45 -16.32
N LEU A 29 -12.10 -6.36 -15.94
CA LEU A 29 -11.91 -5.74 -14.64
C LEU A 29 -12.06 -6.83 -13.59
N LEU A 30 -10.99 -7.07 -12.83
CA LEU A 30 -11.06 -7.97 -11.70
C LEU A 30 -12.07 -7.36 -10.74
N SER A 31 -13.21 -8.02 -10.56
CA SER A 31 -14.31 -7.56 -9.69
C SER A 31 -14.76 -8.68 -8.75
N PHE A 32 -15.51 -8.32 -7.72
CA PHE A 32 -16.22 -9.31 -6.91
C PHE A 32 -17.54 -9.68 -7.58
N GLU A 33 -17.95 -10.93 -7.44
CA GLU A 33 -19.26 -11.38 -7.94
C GLU A 33 -20.39 -10.86 -7.07
N VAL A 34 -20.18 -10.85 -5.75
CA VAL A 34 -21.10 -10.26 -4.78
C VAL A 34 -20.29 -9.46 -3.78
N ALA A 35 -20.75 -8.26 -3.45
CA ALA A 35 -20.18 -7.44 -2.39
C ALA A 35 -21.30 -6.76 -1.59
N SER A 36 -21.26 -6.95 -0.28
CA SER A 36 -22.10 -6.24 0.70
C SER A 36 -21.23 -5.21 1.41
N ILE A 37 -21.73 -3.98 1.52
CA ILE A 37 -21.07 -2.89 2.26
C ILE A 37 -22.10 -2.30 3.21
N LYS A 38 -21.77 -2.28 4.49
CA LYS A 38 -22.64 -1.77 5.56
C LYS A 38 -21.86 -0.85 6.45
N ARG A 39 -22.52 0.11 7.10
CA ARG A 39 -21.88 0.87 8.17
C ARG A 39 -21.57 -0.07 9.33
N SER A 40 -20.37 0.03 9.89
CA SER A 40 -20.00 -0.73 11.07
C SER A 40 -20.74 -0.24 12.31
N ALA A 41 -20.84 -1.09 13.32
CA ALA A 41 -21.37 -0.70 14.62
C ALA A 41 -20.52 0.44 15.25
N PRO A 42 -21.11 1.42 15.96
CA PRO A 42 -20.39 2.57 16.52
C PRO A 42 -19.31 2.21 17.54
N ASP A 43 -19.41 1.03 18.15
CA ASP A 43 -18.54 0.51 19.20
C ASP A 43 -17.45 -0.44 18.66
N ALA A 44 -17.38 -0.65 17.34
CA ALA A 44 -16.35 -1.47 16.73
C ALA A 44 -14.96 -0.87 17.00
N GLN A 45 -14.14 -1.60 17.78
CA GLN A 45 -12.76 -1.21 18.06
C GLN A 45 -11.81 -1.79 17.00
N GLY A 46 -10.96 -0.93 16.47
CA GLY A 46 -10.00 -1.30 15.43
C GLY A 46 -10.66 -1.65 14.10
N PHE A 47 -9.89 -2.29 13.23
CA PHE A 47 -10.39 -2.82 11.97
C PHE A 47 -9.75 -4.17 11.68
N PHE A 48 -10.46 -5.01 10.92
CA PHE A 48 -9.92 -6.25 10.37
C PHE A 48 -9.95 -6.18 8.84
N PHE A 49 -8.91 -6.72 8.21
CA PHE A 49 -8.84 -6.92 6.77
C PHE A 49 -8.37 -8.36 6.52
N GLN A 50 -9.27 -9.21 6.07
CA GLN A 50 -9.03 -10.64 5.94
C GLN A 50 -9.33 -11.13 4.52
N PRO A 51 -8.30 -11.41 3.70
CA PRO A 51 -8.44 -12.16 2.46
C PRO A 51 -9.15 -13.50 2.73
N GLN A 52 -10.12 -13.86 1.90
CA GLN A 52 -10.86 -15.11 2.01
C GLN A 52 -10.39 -16.12 0.95
N PRO A 53 -10.52 -17.44 1.22
CA PRO A 53 -10.34 -18.46 0.21
C PRO A 53 -11.12 -18.15 -1.07
N GLY A 54 -10.57 -18.53 -2.23
CA GLY A 54 -11.19 -18.24 -3.53
C GLY A 54 -11.10 -16.78 -3.98
N GLY A 55 -10.34 -15.93 -3.27
CA GLY A 55 -10.11 -14.54 -3.66
C GLY A 55 -11.15 -13.54 -3.17
N GLY A 56 -11.96 -13.92 -2.16
CA GLY A 56 -12.90 -13.03 -1.49
C GLY A 56 -12.23 -12.09 -0.46
N LEU A 57 -13.03 -11.24 0.18
CA LEU A 57 -12.60 -10.33 1.24
C LEU A 57 -13.65 -10.28 2.36
N ARG A 58 -13.17 -10.29 3.61
CA ARG A 58 -13.94 -9.83 4.76
C ARG A 58 -13.16 -8.71 5.45
N ALA A 59 -13.76 -7.54 5.55
CA ALA A 59 -13.23 -6.42 6.31
C ALA A 59 -14.30 -5.89 7.27
N THR A 60 -13.89 -5.48 8.47
CA THR A 60 -14.81 -4.91 9.48
C THR A 60 -14.19 -3.68 10.11
N GLY A 61 -15.03 -2.70 10.43
CA GLY A 61 -14.61 -1.47 11.11
C GLY A 61 -13.62 -0.60 10.30
N ILE A 62 -13.54 -0.77 8.97
CA ILE A 62 -12.51 -0.13 8.16
C ILE A 62 -12.98 1.22 7.59
N THR A 63 -12.12 2.24 7.60
CA THR A 63 -12.37 3.51 6.90
C THR A 63 -12.06 3.40 5.43
N LEU A 64 -12.63 4.31 4.63
CA LEU A 64 -12.28 4.40 3.21
C LEU A 64 -10.77 4.67 3.04
N LYS A 65 -10.18 5.63 3.79
CA LYS A 65 -8.74 5.91 3.65
C LYS A 65 -7.84 4.75 4.04
N ASN A 66 -8.17 3.99 5.08
CA ASN A 66 -7.42 2.78 5.43
C ASN A 66 -7.48 1.75 4.30
N LEU A 67 -8.67 1.53 3.75
CA LEU A 67 -8.87 0.59 2.64
C LEU A 67 -8.08 1.02 1.40
N MET A 68 -8.10 2.31 1.06
CA MET A 68 -7.30 2.90 -0.01
C MET A 68 -5.79 2.71 0.25
N ALA A 69 -5.30 3.02 1.45
CA ALA A 69 -3.89 2.87 1.80
C ALA A 69 -3.40 1.43 1.56
N MET A 70 -4.21 0.43 1.91
CA MET A 70 -3.87 -0.99 1.72
C MET A 70 -3.81 -1.39 0.24
N VAL A 71 -4.74 -0.92 -0.59
CA VAL A 71 -4.90 -1.40 -1.98
C VAL A 71 -4.03 -0.65 -2.98
N TYR A 72 -3.70 0.61 -2.67
CA TYR A 72 -2.74 1.40 -3.44
C TYR A 72 -1.31 1.27 -2.90
N GLY A 73 -1.11 0.62 -1.74
CA GLY A 73 0.22 0.44 -1.14
C GLY A 73 0.81 1.74 -0.59
N LEU A 74 -0.05 2.64 -0.12
CA LEU A 74 0.29 3.99 0.36
C LEU A 74 0.14 4.07 1.87
N ARG A 75 0.53 5.20 2.46
CA ARG A 75 0.13 5.61 3.81
C ARG A 75 -1.07 6.54 3.75
N GLU A 76 -1.86 6.61 4.83
CA GLU A 76 -3.03 7.50 4.89
C GLU A 76 -2.65 8.96 4.64
N PHE A 77 -1.49 9.43 5.14
CA PHE A 77 -1.01 10.80 4.89
C PHE A 77 -0.66 11.08 3.42
N GLN A 78 -0.46 10.04 2.60
CA GLN A 78 -0.24 10.18 1.15
C GLN A 78 -1.56 10.23 0.36
N ILE A 79 -2.70 10.02 1.03
CA ILE A 79 -4.02 10.10 0.41
C ILE A 79 -4.64 11.44 0.79
N LEU A 80 -4.78 12.33 -0.20
CA LEU A 80 -5.21 13.71 0.01
C LEU A 80 -6.62 13.94 -0.52
N GLY A 81 -7.29 14.95 0.04
CA GLY A 81 -8.66 15.32 -0.34
C GLY A 81 -9.72 14.40 0.25
N GLY A 82 -10.88 14.38 -0.39
CA GLY A 82 -12.05 13.64 0.04
C GLY A 82 -12.85 14.32 1.17
N PRO A 83 -14.12 13.92 1.34
CA PRO A 83 -14.98 14.40 2.42
C PRO A 83 -14.57 13.80 3.77
N ALA A 84 -14.83 14.51 4.88
CA ALA A 84 -14.39 14.11 6.23
C ALA A 84 -14.85 12.69 6.66
N TRP A 85 -15.97 12.21 6.12
CA TRP A 85 -16.46 10.87 6.42
C TRP A 85 -15.53 9.75 5.91
N ALA A 86 -14.67 10.03 4.91
CA ALA A 86 -13.70 9.07 4.41
C ALA A 86 -12.67 8.66 5.48
N ASP A 87 -12.44 9.54 6.47
CA ASP A 87 -11.55 9.35 7.62
C ASP A 87 -12.28 8.79 8.87
N SER A 88 -13.57 9.11 9.04
CA SER A 88 -14.31 8.81 10.27
C SER A 88 -15.25 7.62 10.15
N ASP A 89 -15.99 7.50 9.06
CA ASP A 89 -17.03 6.48 8.93
C ASP A 89 -16.39 5.11 8.72
N ARG A 90 -16.94 4.11 9.40
CA ARG A 90 -16.47 2.73 9.37
C ARG A 90 -17.43 1.87 8.57
N PHE A 91 -16.87 0.96 7.78
CA PHE A 91 -17.62 0.05 6.93
C PHE A 91 -17.23 -1.41 7.21
N ASP A 92 -18.23 -2.28 7.14
CA ASP A 92 -18.08 -3.71 7.08
C ASP A 92 -18.30 -4.16 5.63
N ILE A 93 -17.34 -4.90 5.09
CA ILE A 93 -17.30 -5.37 3.71
C ILE A 93 -17.23 -6.89 3.72
N ASP A 94 -18.22 -7.55 3.13
CA ASP A 94 -18.18 -8.98 2.81
C ASP A 94 -18.29 -9.13 1.30
N ALA A 95 -17.22 -9.60 0.66
CA ALA A 95 -17.13 -9.72 -0.79
C ALA A 95 -16.66 -11.11 -1.21
N ARG A 96 -17.35 -11.68 -2.20
CA ARG A 96 -17.08 -13.01 -2.75
C ARG A 96 -16.61 -12.86 -4.19
N ALA A 97 -15.48 -13.47 -4.51
CA ALA A 97 -15.03 -13.59 -5.89
C ALA A 97 -15.64 -14.85 -6.52
N ARG A 98 -15.92 -14.77 -7.82
CA ARG A 98 -16.21 -15.98 -8.60
C ARG A 98 -14.96 -16.85 -8.57
N SER A 99 -15.08 -18.08 -8.08
CA SER A 99 -14.00 -19.05 -8.16
C SER A 99 -13.71 -19.32 -9.63
N THR A 100 -12.66 -18.71 -10.19
CA THR A 100 -12.20 -19.03 -11.55
C THR A 100 -11.25 -20.23 -11.57
N SER A 101 -11.28 -21.07 -10.53
CA SER A 101 -10.64 -22.38 -10.60
C SER A 101 -11.57 -23.36 -11.30
N GLU A 102 -11.59 -23.30 -12.64
CA GLU A 102 -11.95 -24.46 -13.46
C GLU A 102 -10.83 -25.51 -13.49
N ASN A 103 -9.75 -25.32 -12.73
CA ASN A 103 -8.67 -26.28 -12.65
C ASN A 103 -8.08 -26.39 -11.22
N PRO A 104 -8.68 -27.20 -10.34
CA PRO A 104 -8.14 -27.47 -9.00
C PRO A 104 -6.75 -28.16 -9.03
N ALA A 105 -6.28 -28.61 -10.20
CA ALA A 105 -4.94 -29.19 -10.37
C ALA A 105 -3.81 -28.15 -10.51
N ALA A 106 -4.13 -26.88 -10.75
CA ALA A 106 -3.14 -25.81 -10.74
C ALA A 106 -3.22 -25.08 -9.40
N GLY A 107 -2.35 -25.43 -8.46
CA GLY A 107 -2.25 -24.86 -7.11
C GLY A 107 -1.89 -23.37 -7.04
N GLN A 108 -2.42 -22.53 -7.94
CA GLN A 108 -2.33 -21.08 -7.83
C GLN A 108 -3.13 -20.62 -6.60
N ARG A 109 -2.41 -20.34 -5.52
CA ARG A 109 -2.92 -19.54 -4.41
C ARG A 109 -3.46 -18.22 -4.96
N PRO A 110 -4.55 -17.66 -4.39
CA PRO A 110 -5.03 -16.33 -4.76
C PRO A 110 -3.87 -15.32 -4.71
N ASN A 111 -3.57 -14.69 -5.85
CA ASN A 111 -2.47 -13.73 -5.93
C ASN A 111 -2.88 -12.47 -5.14
N PRO A 112 -2.07 -11.99 -4.18
CA PRO A 112 -2.37 -10.77 -3.43
C PRO A 112 -2.60 -9.53 -4.32
N SER A 113 -1.99 -9.48 -5.51
CA SER A 113 -2.24 -8.41 -6.48
C SER A 113 -3.64 -8.46 -7.06
N ASP A 114 -4.19 -9.65 -7.34
CA ASP A 114 -5.56 -9.80 -7.85
C ASP A 114 -6.59 -9.30 -6.83
N LEU A 115 -6.39 -9.55 -5.53
CA LEU A 115 -7.27 -9.04 -4.49
C LEU A 115 -7.26 -7.51 -4.46
N ARG A 116 -6.08 -6.88 -4.56
CA ARG A 116 -5.99 -5.41 -4.57
C ARG A 116 -6.74 -4.82 -5.75
N GLU A 117 -6.61 -5.40 -6.95
CA GLU A 117 -7.35 -4.94 -8.12
C GLU A 117 -8.87 -5.13 -7.97
N ARG A 118 -9.34 -6.26 -7.40
CA ARG A 118 -10.77 -6.44 -7.08
C ARG A 118 -11.31 -5.39 -6.13
N VAL A 119 -10.53 -5.03 -5.12
CA VAL A 119 -10.92 -3.99 -4.15
C VAL A 119 -10.91 -2.61 -4.80
N LYS A 120 -9.94 -2.30 -5.68
CA LYS A 120 -9.97 -1.03 -6.45
C LYS A 120 -11.23 -0.93 -7.31
N SER A 121 -11.61 -2.01 -8.00
CA SER A 121 -12.88 -2.06 -8.77
C SER A 121 -14.09 -1.86 -7.86
N LEU A 122 -14.13 -2.52 -6.68
CA LEU A 122 -15.21 -2.32 -5.71
C LEU A 122 -15.30 -0.87 -5.22
N LEU A 123 -14.16 -0.21 -4.96
CA LEU A 123 -14.13 1.19 -4.57
C LEU A 123 -14.65 2.10 -5.70
N ALA A 124 -14.24 1.86 -6.94
CA ALA A 124 -14.72 2.59 -8.10
C ALA A 124 -16.24 2.40 -8.30
N GLU A 125 -16.76 1.19 -8.16
CA GLU A 125 -18.19 0.91 -8.40
C GLU A 125 -19.09 1.35 -7.24
N ARG A 126 -18.69 1.09 -5.99
CA ARG A 126 -19.57 1.26 -4.83
C ARG A 126 -19.40 2.60 -4.14
N PHE A 127 -18.19 3.15 -4.15
CA PHE A 127 -17.90 4.47 -3.60
C PHE A 127 -17.79 5.52 -4.71
N GLN A 128 -17.97 5.16 -5.99
CA GLN A 128 -17.76 6.07 -7.13
C GLN A 128 -16.38 6.74 -7.06
N LEU A 129 -15.37 6.00 -6.57
CA LEU A 129 -14.06 6.55 -6.27
C LEU A 129 -13.33 6.91 -7.57
N ALA A 130 -13.01 8.20 -7.72
CA ALA A 130 -12.10 8.71 -8.73
C ALA A 130 -10.86 9.30 -8.05
N VAL A 131 -9.67 8.92 -8.56
CA VAL A 131 -8.39 9.35 -8.00
C VAL A 131 -7.38 9.61 -9.11
N HIS A 132 -6.42 10.49 -8.84
CA HIS A 132 -5.22 10.65 -9.64
C HIS A 132 -3.96 10.71 -8.78
N SER A 133 -2.83 10.39 -9.39
CA SER A 133 -1.52 10.53 -8.76
C SER A 133 -1.00 11.95 -8.98
N GLU A 134 -0.54 12.59 -7.91
CA GLU A 134 0.12 13.89 -7.95
C GLU A 134 1.49 13.78 -7.26
N SER A 135 2.42 14.67 -7.60
CA SER A 135 3.65 14.84 -6.83
C SER A 135 3.57 16.16 -6.06
N LYS A 136 3.63 16.08 -4.73
CA LYS A 136 3.50 17.24 -3.86
C LYS A 136 4.73 17.43 -2.99
N GLU A 137 5.21 18.67 -2.90
CA GLU A 137 6.26 19.00 -1.95
C GLU A 137 5.75 18.84 -0.51
N GLN A 138 6.40 17.98 0.25
CA GLN A 138 6.10 17.75 1.67
C GLN A 138 7.39 17.76 2.49
N ASN A 139 7.25 18.04 3.79
CA ASN A 139 8.33 17.84 4.74
C ASN A 139 8.53 16.32 4.92
N VAL A 140 9.72 15.85 4.59
CA VAL A 140 10.12 14.46 4.70
C VAL A 140 11.43 14.36 5.46
N TYR A 141 11.81 13.15 5.85
CA TYR A 141 13.17 12.86 6.28
C TYR A 141 13.95 12.14 5.17
N ALA A 142 15.18 12.56 4.89
CA ALA A 142 16.15 11.77 4.15
C ALA A 142 16.82 10.79 5.11
N LEU A 143 16.77 9.48 4.84
CA LEU A 143 17.67 8.53 5.47
C LEU A 143 19.01 8.56 4.72
N ALA A 144 20.07 8.99 5.39
CA ALA A 144 21.41 9.13 4.82
C ALA A 144 22.45 8.41 5.68
N VAL A 145 23.61 8.10 5.09
CA VAL A 145 24.75 7.54 5.81
C VAL A 145 25.44 8.64 6.62
N ALA A 146 25.68 8.40 7.91
CA ALA A 146 26.37 9.34 8.77
C ALA A 146 27.87 9.38 8.47
N LYS A 147 28.56 10.41 8.97
CA LYS A 147 30.00 10.60 8.77
C LYS A 147 30.86 9.40 9.17
N ASN A 148 30.38 8.59 10.11
CA ASN A 148 31.09 7.41 10.62
C ASN A 148 30.79 6.13 9.83
N GLY A 149 30.02 6.22 8.75
CA GLY A 149 29.62 5.09 7.92
C GLY A 149 28.60 4.16 8.57
N PRO A 150 28.06 3.19 7.82
CA PRO A 150 27.12 2.20 8.33
C PRO A 150 27.77 1.32 9.41
N LYS A 151 27.05 1.06 10.50
CA LYS A 151 27.47 0.22 11.63
C LYS A 151 26.68 -1.09 11.68
N PHE A 152 26.57 -1.74 10.54
CA PHE A 152 25.88 -3.01 10.35
C PHE A 152 26.50 -3.74 9.17
N HIS A 153 26.16 -5.01 9.01
CA HIS A 153 26.77 -5.87 8.00
C HIS A 153 25.74 -6.29 6.95
N GLU A 154 26.24 -6.61 5.75
CA GLU A 154 25.45 -7.28 4.73
C GLU A 154 25.07 -8.67 5.23
N ALA A 155 23.85 -9.08 4.93
CA ALA A 155 23.32 -10.37 5.37
C ALA A 155 23.91 -11.51 4.54
N GLU A 156 23.98 -12.69 5.14
CA GLU A 156 24.47 -13.89 4.47
C GLU A 156 23.60 -14.25 3.25
N PRO A 157 24.20 -14.76 2.15
CA PRO A 157 23.46 -15.21 1.00
C PRO A 157 22.43 -16.31 1.37
N GLY A 158 21.20 -16.13 0.91
CA GLY A 158 20.12 -17.10 1.16
C GLY A 158 19.38 -16.92 2.49
N SER A 159 19.73 -15.94 3.31
CA SER A 159 18.96 -15.60 4.52
C SER A 159 17.54 -15.14 4.18
N GLY A 160 16.57 -15.62 4.95
CA GLY A 160 15.18 -15.17 4.85
C GLY A 160 15.05 -13.71 5.26
N THR A 161 14.34 -12.91 4.46
CA THR A 161 14.07 -11.50 4.78
C THR A 161 13.07 -11.39 5.90
N PHE A 162 13.48 -10.75 6.99
CA PHE A 162 12.62 -10.48 8.13
C PHE A 162 12.89 -9.08 8.66
N ILE A 163 11.83 -8.36 9.03
CA ILE A 163 11.97 -7.11 9.78
C ILE A 163 10.86 -7.05 10.81
N ARG A 164 11.22 -6.66 12.04
CA ARG A 164 10.29 -6.51 13.14
C ARG A 164 10.49 -5.16 13.79
N GLY A 165 9.56 -4.25 13.51
CA GLY A 165 9.38 -3.03 14.28
C GLY A 165 8.49 -3.30 15.48
N ARG A 166 8.92 -2.85 16.65
CA ARG A 166 8.10 -2.69 17.85
C ARG A 166 8.41 -1.32 18.45
N ARG A 167 7.56 -0.82 19.32
CA ARG A 167 7.81 0.46 20.01
C ARG A 167 9.17 0.40 20.71
N GLY A 168 10.07 1.33 20.36
CA GLY A 168 11.42 1.40 20.91
C GLY A 168 12.45 0.45 20.29
N SER A 169 12.12 -0.35 19.27
CA SER A 169 13.16 -1.10 18.55
C SER A 169 12.75 -1.59 17.16
N ILE A 170 13.70 -1.64 16.23
CA ILE A 170 13.57 -2.33 14.95
C ILE A 170 14.71 -3.35 14.83
N THR A 171 14.38 -4.59 14.47
CA THR A 171 15.37 -5.61 14.14
C THR A 171 15.14 -6.07 12.71
N GLY A 172 16.17 -6.00 11.87
CA GLY A 172 16.18 -6.45 10.49
C GLY A 172 17.14 -7.62 10.31
N THR A 173 16.69 -8.63 9.57
CA THR A 173 17.50 -9.75 9.07
C THR A 173 17.34 -9.82 7.56
N ALA A 174 18.44 -9.74 6.81
CA ALA A 174 18.46 -9.62 5.35
C ALA A 174 17.47 -8.57 4.80
N ALA A 175 17.32 -7.47 5.54
CA ALA A 175 16.34 -6.42 5.28
C ALA A 175 16.92 -5.34 4.37
N THR A 176 16.11 -4.80 3.47
CA THR A 176 16.51 -3.68 2.60
C THR A 176 16.33 -2.34 3.31
N MET A 177 17.00 -1.31 2.82
CA MET A 177 16.79 0.06 3.32
C MET A 177 15.34 0.53 3.14
N GLN A 178 14.65 0.08 2.09
CA GLN A 178 13.22 0.38 1.89
C GLN A 178 12.38 -0.15 3.07
N LEU A 179 12.64 -1.36 3.55
CA LEU A 179 11.95 -1.89 4.73
C LEU A 179 12.25 -1.08 6.00
N LEU A 180 13.50 -0.61 6.16
CA LEU A 180 13.86 0.27 7.26
C LEU A 180 13.13 1.62 7.18
N THR A 181 13.12 2.28 6.00
CA THR A 181 12.41 3.56 5.82
C THR A 181 10.92 3.46 6.13
N VAL A 182 10.28 2.34 5.77
CA VAL A 182 8.88 2.06 6.10
C VAL A 182 8.63 2.01 7.60
N ASN A 183 9.51 1.37 8.36
CA ASN A 183 9.38 1.27 9.82
C ASN A 183 9.69 2.61 10.49
N LEU A 184 10.70 3.34 10.01
CA LEU A 184 11.04 4.67 10.51
C LEU A 184 9.93 5.68 10.24
N ALA A 185 9.30 5.65 9.06
CA ALA A 185 8.19 6.53 8.72
C ALA A 185 6.99 6.35 9.67
N ASN A 186 6.73 5.11 10.11
CA ASN A 186 5.70 4.82 11.09
C ASN A 186 6.07 5.37 12.49
N GLU A 187 7.36 5.36 12.86
CA GLU A 187 7.84 5.89 14.15
C GLU A 187 7.84 7.42 14.18
N VAL A 188 8.34 8.08 13.13
CA VAL A 188 8.48 9.55 13.09
C VAL A 188 7.23 10.26 12.57
N GLY A 189 6.24 9.51 12.06
CA GLY A 189 4.98 10.05 11.53
C GLY A 189 5.15 10.92 10.29
N SER A 190 6.22 10.71 9.53
CA SER A 190 6.53 11.49 8.31
C SER A 190 7.18 10.59 7.27
N PRO A 191 7.04 10.89 5.96
CA PRO A 191 7.69 10.12 4.91
C PRO A 191 9.21 10.09 5.11
N VAL A 192 9.83 8.92 4.92
CA VAL A 192 11.27 8.75 4.94
C VAL A 192 11.73 8.31 3.55
N LEU A 193 12.60 9.10 2.92
CA LEU A 193 13.20 8.80 1.63
C LEU A 193 14.58 8.20 1.82
N ASP A 194 14.83 7.06 1.19
CA ASP A 194 16.15 6.44 1.18
C ASP A 194 17.12 7.25 0.29
N LYS A 195 18.15 7.82 0.90
CA LYS A 195 19.28 8.49 0.25
C LYS A 195 20.62 7.90 0.71
N THR A 196 20.61 6.67 1.21
CA THR A 196 21.82 6.00 1.73
C THR A 196 22.72 5.49 0.61
N GLY A 197 22.16 5.18 -0.56
CA GLY A 197 22.86 4.49 -1.65
C GLY A 197 23.12 3.01 -1.37
N LEU A 198 22.58 2.46 -0.28
CA LEU A 198 22.78 1.08 0.14
C LEU A 198 21.73 0.16 -0.48
N ALA A 199 22.09 -0.49 -1.60
CA ALA A 199 21.18 -1.37 -2.36
C ALA A 199 21.15 -2.83 -1.87
N GLY A 200 22.00 -3.19 -0.90
CA GLY A 200 22.11 -4.55 -0.37
C GLY A 200 21.00 -4.94 0.60
N ARG A 201 21.20 -6.10 1.25
CA ARG A 201 20.35 -6.60 2.34
C ARG A 201 21.21 -6.66 3.59
N TYR A 202 20.68 -6.17 4.70
CA TYR A 202 21.49 -5.94 5.88
C TYR A 202 20.87 -6.55 7.13
N ASP A 203 21.73 -6.98 8.04
CA ASP A 203 21.38 -7.40 9.39
C ASP A 203 21.66 -6.25 10.35
N PHE A 204 20.62 -5.78 11.04
CA PHE A 204 20.74 -4.66 11.94
C PHE A 204 19.77 -4.74 13.11
N LYS A 205 20.16 -4.10 14.21
CA LYS A 205 19.34 -3.92 15.39
C LYS A 205 19.41 -2.46 15.82
N LEU A 206 18.25 -1.84 15.94
CA LEU A 206 18.09 -0.46 16.38
C LEU A 206 17.20 -0.47 17.62
N GLU A 207 17.66 0.14 18.70
CA GLU A 207 16.91 0.25 19.96
C GLU A 207 16.95 1.70 20.49
N TRP A 208 15.81 2.21 20.94
CA TRP A 208 15.70 3.55 21.53
C TRP A 208 14.66 3.56 22.64
N THR A 209 14.67 4.59 23.48
CA THR A 209 13.60 4.75 24.46
C THR A 209 12.44 5.43 23.75
N ALA A 210 11.33 4.71 23.60
CA ALA A 210 10.15 5.31 22.99
C ALA A 210 9.53 6.34 23.94
N GLU A 211 9.35 7.57 23.45
CA GLU A 211 8.61 8.61 24.17
C GLU A 211 7.20 8.11 24.55
N PRO A 212 6.75 8.27 25.80
CA PRO A 212 5.37 8.00 26.17
C PRO A 212 4.44 9.01 25.47
N GLY A 213 3.80 8.64 24.35
CA GLY A 213 2.63 9.41 23.87
C GLY A 213 2.34 9.46 22.37
N ARG A 214 3.17 8.91 21.47
CA ARG A 214 2.88 8.92 20.02
C ARG A 214 2.66 7.51 19.50
N GLY A 215 1.42 7.03 19.65
CA GLY A 215 0.97 5.76 19.10
C GLY A 215 -0.53 5.61 19.33
N SER A 216 -1.24 5.28 18.25
CA SER A 216 -2.68 5.04 18.13
C SER A 216 -3.40 4.65 19.43
N GLY A 217 -4.41 5.46 19.77
CA GLY A 217 -5.59 5.17 20.60
C GLY A 217 -5.50 4.01 21.61
N SER A 218 -5.02 4.31 22.82
CA SER A 218 -5.50 3.62 24.01
C SER A 218 -6.03 4.69 24.96
N ILE A 219 -7.36 4.81 25.04
CA ILE A 219 -8.02 5.54 26.12
C ILE A 219 -7.83 4.69 27.37
N GLY A 220 -6.86 5.06 28.17
CA GLY A 220 -6.65 4.57 29.53
C GLY A 220 -6.21 5.76 30.36
N ALA A 221 -7.14 6.29 31.16
CA ALA A 221 -6.87 7.37 32.08
C ALA A 221 -5.73 7.00 33.03
N SER A 222 -4.70 7.85 33.13
CA SER A 222 -3.81 7.85 34.28
C SER A 222 -4.26 8.94 35.26
N PRO A 223 -4.51 8.61 36.53
CA PRO A 223 -4.64 9.61 37.58
C PRO A 223 -3.27 10.25 37.85
N ALA A 224 -3.32 11.51 38.28
CA ALA A 224 -2.18 12.30 38.68
C ALA A 224 -1.42 11.71 39.88
N GLY A 225 -0.10 11.93 39.89
CA GLY A 225 0.72 12.00 41.10
C GLY A 225 1.65 10.81 41.34
N ALA A 226 2.90 10.91 40.85
CA ALA A 226 4.07 10.34 41.51
C ALA A 226 5.34 11.00 40.95
N ASP A 227 6.08 11.69 41.82
CA ASP A 227 7.43 12.17 41.57
C ASP A 227 8.36 11.00 41.22
N VAL A 228 9.01 11.07 40.06
CA VAL A 228 10.10 10.15 39.69
C VAL A 228 11.37 10.99 39.45
N PRO A 229 12.53 10.64 40.04
CA PRO A 229 13.71 11.48 40.01
C PRO A 229 14.23 11.70 38.58
N LEU A 230 14.57 12.96 38.26
CA LEU A 230 15.28 13.35 37.05
C LEU A 230 16.67 12.70 37.01
N ALA A 231 16.81 11.59 36.28
CA ALA A 231 18.09 10.95 36.01
C ALA A 231 18.47 11.11 34.53
N SER A 232 19.44 12.02 34.33
CA SER A 232 20.35 12.22 33.18
C SER A 232 19.77 12.44 31.76
N ASP A 233 20.13 13.62 31.22
CA ASP A 233 19.97 14.20 29.88
C ASP A 233 18.93 13.57 28.92
N PRO A 234 17.86 14.32 28.54
CA PRO A 234 16.78 13.82 27.66
C PRO A 234 17.18 13.65 26.18
N VAL A 235 18.35 14.10 25.74
CA VAL A 235 18.64 14.29 24.30
C VAL A 235 19.15 13.00 23.62
N ASP A 236 19.69 12.06 24.37
CA ASP A 236 20.41 10.89 23.84
C ASP A 236 19.55 9.62 23.63
N ARG A 237 18.22 9.69 23.87
CA ARG A 237 17.34 8.50 23.79
C ARG A 237 16.27 8.55 22.70
N SER A 238 16.39 9.46 21.74
CA SER A 238 15.52 9.56 20.57
C SER A 238 15.93 8.58 19.45
N VAL A 239 14.97 8.19 18.59
CA VAL A 239 15.25 7.36 17.40
C VAL A 239 16.32 7.98 16.48
N PHE A 240 16.43 9.31 16.45
CA PHE A 240 17.43 10.05 15.67
C PHE A 240 18.85 9.81 16.19
N ALA A 241 19.05 9.89 17.51
CA ALA A 241 20.32 9.60 18.14
C ALA A 241 20.69 8.12 17.96
N ALA A 242 19.73 7.21 18.19
CA ALA A 242 19.95 5.77 18.03
C ALA A 242 20.36 5.39 16.60
N LEU A 243 19.74 5.98 15.57
CA LEU A 243 20.13 5.74 14.17
C LEU A 243 21.60 6.12 13.94
N LYS A 244 22.01 7.28 14.45
CA LYS A 244 23.36 7.80 14.27
C LYS A 244 24.39 6.96 15.03
N ASP A 245 24.07 6.61 16.26
CA ASP A 245 25.03 5.98 17.17
C ASP A 245 25.13 4.47 16.95
N GLN A 246 24.01 3.80 16.67
CA GLN A 246 23.95 2.34 16.54
C GLN A 246 24.08 1.87 15.10
N LEU A 247 23.44 2.56 14.15
CA LEU A 247 23.47 2.15 12.73
C LEU A 247 24.39 3.01 11.87
N GLY A 248 24.86 4.16 12.38
CA GLY A 248 25.64 5.08 11.56
C GLY A 248 24.82 5.69 10.41
N LEU A 249 23.51 5.85 10.62
CA LEU A 249 22.58 6.48 9.68
C LEU A 249 21.99 7.74 10.33
N LEU A 250 21.47 8.67 9.56
CA LEU A 250 20.74 9.82 10.10
C LEU A 250 19.49 10.11 9.31
N LEU A 251 18.53 10.77 9.97
CA LEU A 251 17.35 11.35 9.35
C LEU A 251 17.53 12.86 9.25
N GLU A 252 17.56 13.37 8.03
CA GLU A 252 17.67 14.82 7.77
C GLU A 252 16.33 15.37 7.30
N PRO A 253 15.76 16.38 7.98
CA PRO A 253 14.55 17.03 7.51
C PRO A 253 14.84 17.74 6.18
N GLN A 254 14.03 17.46 5.16
CA GLN A 254 14.11 18.11 3.86
C GLN A 254 12.72 18.30 3.27
N LYS A 255 12.58 19.23 2.33
CA LYS A 255 11.43 19.26 1.45
C LYS A 255 11.73 18.40 0.23
N ALA A 256 10.81 17.52 -0.12
CA ALA A 256 10.94 16.70 -1.33
C ALA A 256 9.57 16.46 -1.97
N PRO A 257 9.54 16.28 -3.30
CA PRO A 257 8.35 15.79 -3.99
C PRO A 257 8.04 14.36 -3.54
N VAL A 258 6.85 14.15 -2.98
CA VAL A 258 6.34 12.83 -2.58
C VAL A 258 5.17 12.46 -3.49
N PRO A 259 5.13 11.23 -4.03
CA PRO A 259 3.94 10.75 -4.74
C PRO A 259 2.78 10.61 -3.76
N VAL A 260 1.68 11.29 -4.08
CA VAL A 260 0.43 11.27 -3.33
C VAL A 260 -0.70 10.82 -4.26
N LEU A 261 -1.76 10.28 -3.68
CA LEU A 261 -2.99 9.93 -4.36
C LEU A 261 -4.08 10.91 -3.92
N VAL A 262 -4.63 11.65 -4.86
CA VAL A 262 -5.66 12.66 -4.59
C VAL A 262 -7.02 12.04 -4.89
N ILE A 263 -7.97 12.21 -3.96
CA ILE A 263 -9.38 11.87 -4.15
C ILE A 263 -10.05 13.01 -4.92
N ASP A 264 -10.42 12.74 -6.18
CA ASP A 264 -11.15 13.68 -7.04
C ASP A 264 -12.64 13.64 -6.75
N HIS A 265 -13.18 12.43 -6.62
CA HIS A 265 -14.59 12.19 -6.36
C HIS A 265 -14.77 10.96 -5.49
N VAL A 266 -15.73 11.03 -4.57
CA VAL A 266 -16.18 9.88 -3.81
C VAL A 266 -17.55 10.11 -3.20
N GLU A 267 -18.37 9.07 -3.20
CA GLU A 267 -19.71 9.03 -2.62
C GLU A 267 -19.79 7.98 -1.52
N LYS A 268 -20.71 8.20 -0.57
CA LYS A 268 -21.03 7.15 0.40
C LYS A 268 -21.70 6.00 -0.34
N PRO A 269 -21.32 4.74 -0.07
CA PRO A 269 -21.92 3.60 -0.73
C PRO A 269 -23.39 3.50 -0.31
N SER A 270 -24.25 3.12 -1.27
CA SER A 270 -25.61 2.72 -0.95
C SER A 270 -25.58 1.42 -0.12
N GLU A 271 -26.39 1.34 0.92
CA GLU A 271 -26.54 0.10 1.68
C GLU A 271 -27.21 -0.98 0.82
N ASN A 272 -26.68 -2.21 0.91
CA ASN A 272 -27.21 -3.41 0.25
C ASN A 272 -27.58 -4.49 1.27
#